data_AF-A0A662K8Y9-F1
#
_entry.id   AF-A0A662K8Y9-F1
#
_cell.length_a   1.000
_cell.length_b   1.000
_cell.length_c   1.000
_cell.angle_alpha   90.00
_cell.angle_beta   90.00
_cell.angle_gamma   90.00
#
_symmetry.space_group_name_H-M   'P 1'
#
loop_
_entity.id
_entity.type
_entity.pdbx_description
1 polymer ?
#
loop_
_entity_poly.entity_id
_entity_poly.type
_entity_poly.pdbx_seq_one_letter_code
_entity_poly.pdbx_strand_id
1 'polypeptide(L)'
;NVFQINANLCGFNGNYDACGATLAYSIAKCLDSSNIDLVPLAVAGATGDKQYIGGWRGYNKTVVEEGLKNGLLEERVDIKLYGETLFDALYYAVDPYYSGVSGNSEGINRLFKKLGLKKNVRFEELDESMRKKLYSFLILRLIKKGCEKDILDTVIRSRYYAPGLFNCEMERFADLLDACGKGGHRGLGLSMCLGDKRSFDEAVVLEKKYKQSILDEVLKLEKKGFEEREGFRYFYSRDSSLGGVICGIAVNFILDREKPLLSLVRKDDEVHVSCRGNQYLVSRGLDLGGAMKIVADRLGGFGGGHSIAAGATIGLDKEKMFLDLVDEIVSKQLKKNIGGK
;
A
#
# COMPACT_ATOMS: atom_id res chain seq x y z
N ASN A 1 2.18 -20.07 -32.89
CA ASN A 1 3.31 -19.75 -31.99
C ASN A 1 2.85 -18.74 -30.96
N VAL A 2 2.99 -19.05 -29.67
CA VAL A 2 2.72 -18.12 -28.55
C VAL A 2 4.07 -17.77 -27.93
N PHE A 3 4.38 -16.48 -27.83
CA PHE A 3 5.58 -15.99 -27.16
C PHE A 3 5.20 -15.45 -25.79
N GLN A 4 5.91 -15.88 -24.74
CA GLN A 4 5.74 -15.39 -23.38
C GLN A 4 6.92 -14.49 -23.02
N ILE A 5 6.63 -13.22 -22.73
CA ILE A 5 7.62 -12.27 -22.23
C ILE A 5 7.47 -12.19 -20.72
N ASN A 6 8.39 -12.83 -20.00
CA ASN A 6 8.35 -12.93 -18.54
C ASN A 6 9.78 -12.88 -17.97
N ALA A 7 10.01 -11.93 -17.06
CA ALA A 7 11.30 -11.70 -16.41
C ALA A 7 11.88 -12.97 -15.77
N ASN A 8 11.03 -13.79 -15.12
CA ASN A 8 11.45 -15.01 -14.44
C ASN A 8 12.05 -16.06 -15.39
N LEU A 9 11.59 -16.10 -16.65
CA LEU A 9 12.13 -17.00 -17.67
C LEU A 9 13.53 -16.59 -18.13
N CYS A 10 13.94 -15.36 -17.81
CA CYS A 10 15.23 -14.78 -18.20
C CYS A 10 16.18 -14.59 -17.00
N GLY A 11 15.90 -15.23 -15.86
CA GLY A 11 16.76 -15.14 -14.66
C GLY A 11 16.61 -13.87 -13.84
N PHE A 12 15.61 -13.02 -14.14
CA PHE A 12 15.26 -11.87 -13.33
C PHE A 12 14.14 -12.23 -12.34
N ASN A 13 14.21 -11.73 -11.11
CA ASN A 13 13.18 -11.94 -10.12
C ASN A 13 12.00 -10.99 -10.36
N GLY A 14 10.86 -11.53 -10.83
CA GLY A 14 9.66 -10.73 -11.14
C GLY A 14 9.02 -10.00 -9.95
N ASN A 15 9.47 -10.26 -8.71
CA ASN A 15 9.02 -9.49 -7.54
C ASN A 15 9.82 -8.20 -7.34
N TYR A 16 10.98 -8.04 -7.98
CA TYR A 16 11.90 -6.95 -7.65
C TYR A 16 12.67 -6.35 -8.84
N ASP A 17 13.02 -7.17 -9.82
CA ASP A 17 13.94 -6.79 -10.90
C ASP A 17 13.22 -6.21 -12.12
N ALA A 18 11.96 -6.62 -12.34
CA ALA A 18 11.10 -6.14 -13.42
C ALA A 18 9.62 -6.40 -13.08
N CYS A 19 8.74 -5.50 -13.54
CA CYS A 19 7.28 -5.65 -13.44
C CYS A 19 6.65 -5.64 -14.84
N GLY A 20 5.33 -5.84 -14.90
CA GLY A 20 4.61 -5.82 -16.18
C GLY A 20 4.79 -4.51 -16.94
N ALA A 21 4.83 -3.37 -16.24
CA ALA A 21 5.00 -2.06 -16.87
C ALA A 21 6.41 -1.86 -17.45
N THR A 22 7.47 -2.29 -16.75
CA THR A 22 8.83 -2.18 -17.28
C THR A 22 9.08 -3.16 -18.42
N LEU A 23 8.49 -4.37 -18.39
CA LEU A 23 8.53 -5.27 -19.55
C LEU A 23 7.78 -4.70 -20.76
N ALA A 24 6.60 -4.11 -20.55
CA ALA A 24 5.85 -3.46 -21.63
C ALA A 24 6.62 -2.28 -22.25
N TYR A 25 7.29 -1.49 -21.42
CA TYR A 25 8.19 -0.43 -21.88
C TYR A 25 9.36 -0.97 -22.71
N SER A 26 9.97 -2.08 -22.28
CA SER A 26 11.04 -2.73 -23.04
C SER A 26 10.60 -3.07 -24.46
N ILE A 27 9.40 -3.65 -24.60
CA ILE A 27 8.81 -3.98 -25.90
C ILE A 27 8.58 -2.71 -26.72
N ALA A 28 7.94 -1.69 -26.14
CA ALA A 28 7.66 -0.43 -26.82
C ALA A 28 8.93 0.22 -27.36
N LYS A 29 9.99 0.27 -26.54
CA LYS A 29 11.29 0.81 -26.94
C LYS A 29 11.98 -0.01 -28.03
N CYS A 30 11.81 -1.34 -28.03
CA CYS A 30 12.31 -2.19 -29.12
C CYS A 30 11.59 -1.94 -30.46
N LEU A 31 10.31 -1.54 -30.42
CA LEU A 31 9.55 -1.20 -31.62
C LEU A 31 9.94 0.18 -32.17
N ASP A 32 10.11 1.17 -31.28
CA ASP A 32 10.62 2.49 -31.62
C ASP A 32 11.36 3.10 -30.42
N SER A 33 12.61 3.50 -30.65
CA SER A 33 13.44 4.18 -29.66
C SER A 33 12.86 5.51 -29.15
N SER A 34 11.95 6.14 -29.90
CA SER A 34 11.25 7.36 -29.51
C SER A 34 10.32 7.15 -28.31
N ASN A 35 9.90 5.90 -28.04
CA ASN A 35 9.07 5.51 -26.89
C ASN A 35 9.77 5.64 -25.53
N ILE A 36 10.96 6.24 -25.47
CA ILE A 36 11.66 6.57 -24.22
C ILE A 36 10.81 7.50 -23.34
N ASP A 37 9.91 8.28 -23.93
CA ASP A 37 8.93 9.12 -23.24
C ASP A 37 7.96 8.32 -22.33
N LEU A 38 7.85 6.99 -22.50
CA LEU A 38 7.04 6.10 -21.65
C LEU A 38 7.74 5.68 -20.33
N VAL A 39 8.99 6.08 -20.10
CA VAL A 39 9.73 5.77 -18.84
C VAL A 39 8.93 6.13 -17.58
N PRO A 40 8.28 7.31 -17.46
CA PRO A 40 7.45 7.64 -16.30
C PRO A 40 6.36 6.59 -16.02
N LEU A 41 5.67 6.09 -17.05
CA LEU A 41 4.62 5.07 -16.87
C LEU A 41 5.21 3.74 -16.40
N ALA A 42 6.37 3.37 -16.93
CA ALA A 42 7.10 2.18 -16.53
C ALA A 42 7.51 2.24 -15.04
N VAL A 43 8.03 3.39 -14.61
CA VAL A 43 8.42 3.62 -13.21
C VAL A 43 7.19 3.69 -12.31
N ALA A 44 6.07 4.29 -12.74
CA ALA A 44 4.82 4.27 -11.98
C ALA A 44 4.31 2.84 -11.73
N GLY A 45 4.37 1.96 -12.72
CA GLY A 45 4.02 0.55 -12.51
C GLY A 45 4.96 -0.14 -11.51
N ALA A 46 6.27 0.09 -11.61
CA ALA A 46 7.24 -0.51 -10.70
C ALA A 46 7.14 0.05 -9.26
N THR A 47 6.80 1.33 -9.09
CA THR A 47 6.51 1.90 -7.77
C THR A 47 5.19 1.39 -7.20
N GLY A 48 4.15 1.24 -8.02
CA GLY A 48 2.87 0.63 -7.64
C GLY A 48 3.02 -0.80 -7.12
N ASP A 49 3.88 -1.60 -7.77
CA ASP A 49 4.23 -2.96 -7.34
C ASP A 49 5.24 -2.98 -6.17
N LYS A 50 5.60 -1.81 -5.63
CA LYS A 50 6.55 -1.64 -4.51
C LYS A 50 7.93 -2.26 -4.76
N GLN A 51 8.35 -2.36 -6.02
CA GLN A 51 9.63 -2.99 -6.39
C GLN A 51 10.87 -2.12 -6.06
N TYR A 52 10.65 -0.90 -5.58
CA TYR A 52 11.70 -0.02 -5.04
C TYR A 52 12.16 -0.42 -3.63
N ILE A 53 11.42 -1.28 -2.91
CA ILE A 53 11.77 -1.68 -1.54
C ILE A 53 13.09 -2.47 -1.57
N GLY A 54 14.06 -2.00 -0.77
CA GLY A 54 15.43 -2.49 -0.79
C GLY A 54 16.31 -1.88 -1.88
N GLY A 55 15.81 -0.86 -2.59
CA GLY A 55 16.50 -0.17 -3.68
C GLY A 55 16.18 -0.76 -5.06
N TRP A 56 16.28 0.08 -6.08
CA TRP A 56 16.10 -0.34 -7.47
C TRP A 56 17.17 -1.34 -7.90
N ARG A 57 16.73 -2.43 -8.54
CA ARG A 57 17.58 -3.52 -9.02
C ARG A 57 17.07 -4.03 -10.37
N GLY A 58 17.86 -4.91 -10.99
CA GLY A 58 17.53 -5.50 -12.28
C GLY A 58 17.22 -4.47 -13.36
N TYR A 59 16.24 -4.79 -14.20
CA TYR A 59 15.82 -3.92 -15.30
C TYR A 59 15.12 -2.64 -14.82
N ASN A 60 14.42 -2.68 -13.68
CA ASN A 60 13.82 -1.47 -13.09
C ASN A 60 14.87 -0.38 -12.83
N LYS A 61 16.05 -0.76 -12.32
CA LYS A 61 17.17 0.18 -12.12
C LYS A 61 17.57 0.85 -13.43
N THR A 62 17.73 0.07 -14.51
CA THR A 62 18.06 0.60 -15.84
C THR A 62 17.03 1.61 -16.34
N VAL A 63 15.74 1.34 -16.14
CA VAL A 63 14.64 2.24 -16.55
C VAL A 63 14.67 3.55 -15.75
N VAL A 64 14.89 3.48 -14.44
CA VAL A 64 14.97 4.68 -13.59
C VAL A 64 16.19 5.54 -13.94
N GLU A 65 17.36 4.93 -14.11
CA GLU A 65 18.60 5.62 -14.50
C GLU A 65 18.45 6.30 -15.87
N GLU A 66 17.78 5.64 -16.82
CA GLU A 66 17.45 6.22 -18.12
C GLU A 66 16.53 7.44 -18.00
N GLY A 67 15.48 7.36 -17.16
CA GLY A 67 14.58 8.48 -16.93
C GLY A 67 15.28 9.70 -16.34
N LEU A 68 16.15 9.49 -15.36
CA LEU A 68 16.96 10.55 -14.75
C LEU A 68 17.92 11.17 -15.76
N LYS A 69 18.65 10.35 -16.52
CA LYS A 69 19.62 10.81 -17.52
C LYS A 69 19.00 11.69 -18.61
N ASN A 70 17.76 11.38 -19.01
CA ASN A 70 17.06 12.10 -20.08
C ASN A 70 16.13 13.22 -19.55
N GLY A 71 16.15 13.53 -18.25
CA GLY A 71 15.29 14.56 -17.66
C GLY A 71 13.80 14.23 -17.67
N LEU A 72 13.45 12.96 -17.87
CA LEU A 72 12.06 12.46 -17.80
C LEU A 72 11.62 12.24 -16.35
N LEU A 73 12.60 12.05 -15.45
CA LEU A 73 12.40 11.91 -14.02
C LEU A 73 13.30 12.87 -13.25
N GLU A 74 12.80 13.32 -12.10
CA GLU A 74 13.54 14.03 -11.07
C GLU A 74 13.46 13.26 -9.76
N GLU A 75 14.62 13.01 -9.14
CA GLU A 75 14.71 12.37 -7.84
C GLU A 75 14.67 13.41 -6.71
N ARG A 76 13.82 13.18 -5.71
CA ARG A 76 13.73 14.01 -4.51
C ARG A 76 13.59 13.12 -3.28
N VAL A 77 14.31 13.45 -2.19
CA VAL A 77 14.11 12.78 -0.90
C VAL A 77 12.91 13.40 -0.20
N ASP A 78 11.82 12.64 -0.12
CA ASP A 78 10.54 13.16 0.35
C ASP A 78 9.67 12.08 1.02
N ILE A 79 8.56 12.53 1.61
CA ILE A 79 7.50 11.69 2.18
C ILE A 79 6.26 11.69 1.27
N LYS A 80 5.44 10.65 1.40
CA LYS A 80 4.20 10.48 0.63
C LYS A 80 3.09 11.39 1.17
N LEU A 81 3.13 12.68 0.83
CA LEU A 81 2.09 13.66 1.18
C LEU A 81 1.63 14.41 -0.06
N TYR A 82 0.34 14.32 -0.37
CA TYR A 82 -0.26 14.93 -1.56
C TYR A 82 -1.58 15.61 -1.21
N GLY A 83 -1.70 16.89 -1.54
CA GLY A 83 -2.91 17.67 -1.31
C GLY A 83 -2.76 19.09 -1.85
N GLU A 84 -3.88 19.80 -1.97
CA GLU A 84 -3.87 21.23 -2.34
C GLU A 84 -3.24 22.08 -1.24
N THR A 85 -3.46 21.69 0.02
CA THR A 85 -2.81 22.25 1.19
C THR A 85 -2.09 21.14 1.96
N LEU A 86 -1.14 21.52 2.80
CA LEU A 86 -0.53 20.58 3.76
C LEU A 86 -1.57 19.97 4.69
N PHE A 87 -2.63 20.73 5.02
CA PHE A 87 -3.72 20.22 5.84
C PHE A 87 -4.41 19.04 5.15
N ASP A 88 -4.78 19.20 3.88
CA ASP A 88 -5.41 18.13 3.09
C ASP A 88 -4.47 16.93 2.92
N ALA A 89 -3.19 17.20 2.64
CA ALA A 89 -2.19 16.15 2.47
C ALA A 89 -2.04 15.27 3.72
N LEU A 90 -2.06 15.89 4.91
CA LEU A 90 -2.01 15.16 6.19
C LEU A 90 -3.33 14.48 6.54
N TYR A 91 -4.47 15.11 6.22
CA TYR A 91 -5.78 14.54 6.49
C TYR A 91 -5.99 13.24 5.71
N TYR A 92 -5.65 13.24 4.42
CA TYR A 92 -5.80 12.10 3.52
C TYR A 92 -4.60 11.14 3.50
N ALA A 93 -3.65 11.26 4.43
CA ALA A 93 -2.52 10.34 4.52
C ALA A 93 -2.96 8.97 5.09
N VAL A 94 -3.00 7.94 4.23
CA VAL A 94 -3.39 6.56 4.60
C VAL A 94 -2.24 5.56 4.47
N ASP A 95 -1.19 5.90 3.74
CA ASP A 95 0.02 5.09 3.57
C ASP A 95 1.23 6.04 3.43
N PRO A 96 1.90 6.44 4.52
CA PRO A 96 1.65 6.03 5.91
C PRO A 96 0.38 6.62 6.52
N TYR A 97 -0.23 5.88 7.45
CA TYR A 97 -1.27 6.40 8.33
C TYR A 97 -0.66 6.95 9.63
N TYR A 98 -1.07 8.14 10.05
CA TYR A 98 -0.56 8.80 11.24
C TYR A 98 -1.67 8.93 12.29
N SER A 99 -1.76 7.98 13.23
CA SER A 99 -2.78 8.01 14.30
C SER A 99 -2.87 9.37 14.98
N GLY A 100 -4.08 9.93 15.06
CA GLY A 100 -4.33 11.25 15.63
C GLY A 100 -3.92 12.44 14.74
N VAL A 101 -3.60 12.20 13.47
CA VAL A 101 -3.37 13.22 12.41
C VAL A 101 -4.22 12.88 11.19
N SER A 102 -4.03 11.70 10.60
CA SER A 102 -4.82 11.20 9.48
C SER A 102 -6.31 11.15 9.85
N GLY A 103 -7.18 11.70 8.99
CA GLY A 103 -8.62 11.85 9.25
C GLY A 103 -8.99 12.73 10.46
N ASN A 104 -8.02 13.38 11.12
CA ASN A 104 -8.22 14.08 12.40
C ASN A 104 -7.87 15.58 12.29
N SER A 105 -8.87 16.37 11.92
CA SER A 105 -8.76 17.83 11.77
C SER A 105 -8.24 18.53 13.02
N GLU A 106 -8.68 18.12 14.22
CA GLU A 106 -8.19 18.70 15.47
C GLU A 106 -6.72 18.37 15.72
N GLY A 107 -6.31 17.14 15.42
CA GLY A 107 -4.94 16.67 15.49
C GLY A 107 -4.00 17.47 14.59
N ILE A 108 -4.43 17.72 13.36
CA ILE A 108 -3.68 18.56 12.40
C ILE A 108 -3.61 19.99 12.91
N ASN A 109 -4.69 20.57 13.41
CA ASN A 109 -4.68 21.93 13.98
C ASN A 109 -3.71 22.04 15.18
N ARG A 110 -3.65 21.03 16.06
CA ARG A 110 -2.67 20.97 17.16
C ARG A 110 -1.24 20.90 16.64
N LEU A 111 -0.99 20.10 15.60
CA LEU A 111 0.31 20.01 14.93
C LEU A 111 0.71 21.37 14.33
N PHE A 112 -0.19 22.02 13.61
CA PHE A 112 0.08 23.31 12.97
C PHE A 112 0.40 24.39 14.00
N LYS A 113 -0.37 24.45 15.09
CA LYS A 113 -0.08 25.35 16.21
C LYS A 113 1.30 25.09 16.81
N LYS A 114 1.70 23.82 16.97
CA LYS A 114 3.02 23.45 17.50
C LYS A 114 4.18 23.84 16.58
N LEU A 115 3.97 23.75 15.26
CA LEU A 115 4.98 24.08 14.26
C LEU A 115 4.94 25.54 13.77
N GLY A 116 3.95 26.33 14.21
CA GLY A 116 3.75 27.70 13.73
C GLY A 116 3.29 27.78 12.27
N LEU A 117 2.57 26.76 11.79
CA LEU A 117 2.10 26.68 10.39
C LEU A 117 0.74 27.34 10.20
N LYS A 118 0.56 28.00 9.06
CA LYS A 118 -0.74 28.54 8.61
C LYS A 118 -1.60 27.40 8.06
N LYS A 119 -2.93 27.50 8.21
CA LYS A 119 -3.88 26.45 7.80
C LYS A 119 -3.83 26.11 6.30
N ASN A 120 -3.61 27.12 5.46
CA ASN A 120 -3.60 27.00 3.99
C ASN A 120 -2.20 26.91 3.39
N VAL A 121 -1.16 26.66 4.20
CA VAL A 121 0.21 26.51 3.67
C VAL A 121 0.25 25.31 2.73
N ARG A 122 0.91 25.48 1.58
CA ARG A 122 1.16 24.37 0.65
C ARG A 122 2.43 23.64 1.05
N PHE A 123 2.53 22.38 0.69
CA PHE A 123 3.70 21.57 1.02
C PHE A 123 4.98 22.12 0.37
N GLU A 124 4.84 22.62 -0.85
CA GLU A 124 5.90 23.21 -1.67
C GLU A 124 6.45 24.51 -1.06
N GLU A 125 5.64 25.21 -0.27
CA GLU A 125 5.99 26.49 0.38
C GLU A 125 6.81 26.30 1.66
N LEU A 126 6.95 25.07 2.15
CA LEU A 126 7.77 24.78 3.32
C LEU A 126 9.26 24.86 2.97
N ASP A 127 10.00 25.69 3.69
CA ASP A 127 11.46 25.70 3.66
C ASP A 127 12.04 24.37 4.20
N GLU A 128 13.32 24.12 3.92
CA GLU A 128 13.97 22.87 4.33
C GLU A 128 13.94 22.62 5.85
N SER A 129 14.05 23.68 6.66
CA SER A 129 14.04 23.58 8.12
C SER A 129 12.66 23.11 8.62
N MET A 130 11.60 23.68 8.05
CA MET A 130 10.22 23.34 8.36
C MET A 130 9.87 21.94 7.85
N ARG A 131 10.32 21.55 6.65
CA ARG A 131 10.16 20.18 6.14
C ARG A 131 10.82 19.17 7.06
N LYS A 132 12.07 19.39 7.48
CA LYS A 132 12.78 18.52 8.42
C LYS A 132 12.05 18.37 9.75
N LYS A 133 11.48 19.46 10.29
CA LYS A 133 10.67 19.43 11.52
C LYS A 133 9.39 18.61 11.34
N LEU A 134 8.69 18.81 10.23
CA LEU A 134 7.48 18.04 9.90
C LEU A 134 7.80 16.55 9.77
N TYR A 135 8.82 16.18 8.99
CA TYR A 135 9.21 14.80 8.77
C TYR A 135 9.60 14.12 10.09
N SER A 136 10.40 14.81 10.91
CA SER A 136 10.78 14.32 12.24
C SER A 136 9.57 14.08 13.14
N PHE A 137 8.59 14.98 13.13
CA PHE A 137 7.36 14.80 13.91
C PHE A 137 6.56 13.57 13.45
N LEU A 138 6.42 13.39 12.14
CA LEU A 138 5.68 12.28 11.55
C LEU A 138 6.38 10.93 11.82
N ILE A 139 7.69 10.84 11.62
CA ILE A 139 8.48 9.63 11.94
C ILE A 139 8.41 9.30 13.43
N LEU A 140 8.60 10.27 14.33
CA LEU A 140 8.52 10.04 15.77
C LEU A 140 7.15 9.52 16.20
N ARG A 141 6.08 9.90 15.49
CA ARG A 141 4.73 9.39 15.74
C ARG A 141 4.61 7.92 15.34
N LEU A 142 5.15 7.53 14.19
CA LEU A 142 5.19 6.12 13.75
C LEU A 142 6.04 5.26 14.70
N ILE A 143 7.21 5.75 15.11
CA ILE A 143 8.07 5.05 16.10
C ILE A 143 7.33 4.84 17.42
N LYS A 144 6.62 5.86 17.93
CA LYS A 144 5.84 5.74 19.18
C LYS A 144 4.67 4.75 19.07
N LYS A 145 4.21 4.45 17.85
CA LYS A 145 3.21 3.42 17.58
C LYS A 145 3.81 2.03 17.39
N GLY A 146 5.13 1.90 17.42
CA GLY A 146 5.81 0.61 17.26
C GLY A 146 5.85 0.13 15.82
N CYS A 147 5.79 1.05 14.84
CA CYS A 147 5.98 0.68 13.42
C CYS A 147 7.33 -0.01 13.24
N GLU A 148 7.34 -1.12 12.51
CA GLU A 148 8.54 -1.88 12.24
C GLU A 148 9.54 -1.11 11.37
N LYS A 149 10.82 -1.46 11.48
CA LYS A 149 11.91 -0.76 10.79
C LYS A 149 11.74 -0.78 9.27
N ASP A 150 11.36 -1.91 8.71
CA ASP A 150 11.13 -2.05 7.27
C ASP A 150 10.02 -1.11 6.77
N ILE A 151 8.99 -0.87 7.58
CA ILE A 151 7.96 0.14 7.29
C ILE A 151 8.53 1.56 7.40
N LEU A 152 9.23 1.87 8.51
CA LEU A 152 9.81 3.20 8.73
C LEU A 152 10.79 3.61 7.62
N ASP A 153 11.59 2.67 7.12
CA ASP A 153 12.57 2.88 6.04
C ASP A 153 11.89 3.24 4.70
N THR A 154 10.57 3.05 4.55
CA THR A 154 9.83 3.43 3.32
C THR A 154 9.22 4.83 3.38
N VAL A 155 9.22 5.47 4.55
CA VAL A 155 8.51 6.74 4.78
C VAL A 155 9.24 7.91 4.14
N ILE A 156 10.50 8.15 4.55
CA ILE A 156 11.38 9.18 3.98
C ILE A 156 12.37 8.48 3.06
N ARG A 157 12.25 8.70 1.76
CA ARG A 157 13.09 8.03 0.76
C ARG A 157 13.18 8.85 -0.52
N SER A 158 14.05 8.41 -1.43
CA SER A 158 14.04 8.87 -2.82
C SER A 158 12.70 8.56 -3.49
N ARG A 159 12.10 9.58 -4.09
CA ARG A 159 10.85 9.56 -4.85
C ARG A 159 11.09 10.21 -6.21
N TYR A 160 10.36 9.75 -7.22
CA TYR A 160 10.61 10.10 -8.62
C TYR A 160 9.43 10.88 -9.16
N TYR A 161 9.68 12.11 -9.59
CA TYR A 161 8.69 13.01 -10.19
C TYR A 161 8.89 13.03 -11.70
N ALA A 162 7.81 13.11 -12.48
CA ALA A 162 7.88 13.24 -13.93
C ALA A 162 7.45 14.65 -14.36
N PRO A 163 8.40 15.57 -14.63
CA PRO A 163 8.07 16.95 -15.03
C PRO A 163 7.16 17.02 -16.26
N GLY A 164 7.40 16.13 -17.24
CA GLY A 164 6.61 16.04 -18.47
C GLY A 164 5.23 15.37 -18.31
N LEU A 165 4.95 14.72 -17.18
CA LEU A 165 3.68 14.04 -16.91
C LEU A 165 3.03 14.61 -15.64
N PHE A 166 2.43 15.78 -15.81
CA PHE A 166 1.73 16.55 -14.77
C PHE A 166 2.59 16.98 -13.58
N ASN A 167 3.92 16.89 -13.68
CA ASN A 167 4.84 17.06 -12.54
C ASN A 167 4.44 16.17 -11.34
N CYS A 168 3.92 14.97 -11.63
CA CYS A 168 3.41 14.04 -10.63
C CYS A 168 4.54 13.15 -10.10
N GLU A 169 4.46 12.74 -8.84
CA GLU A 169 5.32 11.69 -8.27
C GLU A 169 4.82 10.32 -8.75
N MET A 170 5.72 9.39 -9.10
CA MET A 170 5.34 8.15 -9.79
C MET A 170 4.63 7.14 -8.89
N GLU A 171 4.89 7.07 -7.58
CA GLU A 171 4.05 6.29 -6.66
C GLU A 171 2.65 6.90 -6.49
N ARG A 172 2.53 8.23 -6.47
CA ARG A 172 1.22 8.92 -6.51
C ARG A 172 0.47 8.61 -7.80
N PHE A 173 1.16 8.64 -8.94
CA PHE A 173 0.56 8.32 -10.23
C PHE A 173 0.02 6.88 -10.23
N ALA A 174 0.76 5.95 -9.62
CA ALA A 174 0.31 4.58 -9.40
C ALA A 174 -0.93 4.50 -8.48
N ASP A 175 -0.97 5.26 -7.38
CA ASP A 175 -2.14 5.32 -6.49
C ASP A 175 -3.39 5.84 -7.23
N LEU A 176 -3.23 6.83 -8.11
CA LEU A 176 -4.33 7.34 -8.94
C LEU A 176 -4.84 6.26 -9.90
N LEU A 177 -3.95 5.50 -10.54
CA LEU A 177 -4.32 4.37 -11.39
C LEU A 177 -5.05 3.27 -10.60
N ASP A 178 -4.58 2.95 -9.39
CA ASP A 178 -5.20 1.97 -8.51
C ASP A 178 -6.60 2.42 -8.06
N ALA A 179 -6.77 3.70 -7.71
CA ALA A 179 -8.07 4.29 -7.38
C ALA A 179 -9.03 4.21 -8.58
N CYS A 180 -8.58 4.54 -9.79
CA CYS A 180 -9.36 4.37 -11.02
C CYS A 180 -9.74 2.91 -11.26
N GLY A 181 -8.79 1.98 -11.10
CA GLY A 181 -9.01 0.54 -11.31
C GLY A 181 -10.03 -0.05 -10.36
N LYS A 182 -9.89 0.23 -9.05
CA LYS A 182 -10.79 -0.22 -7.99
C LYS A 182 -12.17 0.43 -8.07
N GLY A 183 -12.24 1.68 -8.53
CA GLY A 183 -13.50 2.38 -8.78
C GLY A 183 -14.21 1.96 -10.07
N GLY A 184 -13.65 1.04 -10.88
CA GLY A 184 -14.21 0.64 -12.18
C GLY A 184 -14.01 1.66 -13.30
N HIS A 185 -13.27 2.75 -13.05
CA HIS A 185 -12.97 3.83 -13.99
C HIS A 185 -11.69 3.56 -14.79
N ARG A 186 -11.55 2.36 -15.37
CA ARG A 186 -10.33 1.96 -16.09
C ARG A 186 -10.01 2.84 -17.30
N GLY A 187 -11.04 3.30 -18.01
CA GLY A 187 -10.89 4.24 -19.13
C GLY A 187 -10.29 5.58 -18.70
N LEU A 188 -10.66 6.07 -17.51
CA LEU A 188 -10.09 7.29 -16.93
C LEU A 188 -8.59 7.12 -16.65
N GLY A 189 -8.20 5.98 -16.06
CA GLY A 189 -6.80 5.65 -15.81
C GLY A 189 -5.98 5.57 -17.09
N LEU A 190 -6.52 4.97 -18.16
CA LEU A 190 -5.87 4.94 -19.47
C LEU A 190 -5.71 6.34 -20.06
N SER A 191 -6.75 7.17 -20.05
CA SER A 191 -6.68 8.55 -20.55
C SER A 191 -5.64 9.39 -19.79
N MET A 192 -5.50 9.16 -18.48
CA MET A 192 -4.44 9.80 -17.67
C MET A 192 -3.04 9.36 -18.13
N CYS A 193 -2.83 8.06 -18.41
CA CYS A 193 -1.56 7.58 -18.98
C CYS A 193 -1.25 8.19 -20.35
N LEU A 194 -2.27 8.57 -21.12
CA LEU A 194 -2.14 9.24 -22.41
C LEU A 194 -1.93 10.77 -22.30
N GLY A 195 -1.76 11.30 -21.08
CA GLY A 195 -1.46 12.72 -20.85
C GLY A 195 -2.69 13.65 -20.81
N ASP A 196 -3.91 13.12 -20.71
CA ASP A 196 -5.10 13.97 -20.57
C ASP A 196 -5.22 14.59 -19.17
N LYS A 197 -5.04 15.92 -19.11
CA LYS A 197 -5.06 16.68 -17.85
C LYS A 197 -6.40 16.64 -17.14
N ARG A 198 -7.51 16.60 -17.89
CA ARG A 198 -8.87 16.54 -17.30
C ARG A 198 -9.07 15.21 -16.59
N SER A 199 -8.67 14.11 -17.23
CA SER A 199 -8.70 12.77 -16.64
C SER A 199 -7.84 12.69 -15.37
N PHE A 200 -6.67 13.33 -15.37
CA PHE A 200 -5.83 13.42 -14.16
C PHE A 200 -6.55 14.13 -13.00
N ASP A 201 -7.20 15.27 -13.25
CA ASP A 201 -7.92 16.02 -12.21
C ASP A 201 -9.13 15.23 -11.68
N GLU A 202 -9.86 14.55 -12.56
CA GLU A 202 -10.95 13.66 -12.17
C GLU A 202 -10.45 12.47 -11.33
N ALA A 203 -9.30 11.89 -11.68
CA ALA A 203 -8.68 10.81 -10.91
C ALA A 203 -8.29 11.28 -9.50
N VAL A 204 -7.78 12.51 -9.34
CA VAL A 204 -7.47 13.09 -8.02
C VAL A 204 -8.73 13.24 -7.15
N VAL A 205 -9.87 13.62 -7.75
CA VAL A 205 -11.15 13.68 -7.03
C VAL A 205 -11.62 12.29 -6.61
N LEU A 206 -11.48 11.29 -7.48
CA LEU A 206 -11.83 9.90 -7.19
C LEU A 206 -10.96 9.34 -6.05
N GLU A 207 -9.65 9.59 -6.09
CA GLU A 207 -8.70 9.19 -5.05
C GLU A 207 -9.08 9.78 -3.68
N LYS A 208 -9.41 11.07 -3.61
CA LYS A 208 -9.87 11.71 -2.36
C LYS A 208 -11.11 11.01 -1.80
N LYS A 209 -12.09 10.67 -2.63
CA LYS A 209 -13.30 9.93 -2.20
C LYS A 209 -12.94 8.54 -1.67
N TYR A 210 -12.07 7.82 -2.36
CA TYR A 210 -11.60 6.51 -1.94
C TYR A 210 -10.85 6.56 -0.60
N LYS A 211 -9.93 7.53 -0.44
CA LYS A 211 -9.21 7.76 0.82
C LYS A 211 -10.15 8.11 1.96
N GLN A 212 -11.22 8.88 1.71
CA GLN A 212 -12.23 9.15 2.73
C GLN A 212 -12.90 7.86 3.22
N SER A 213 -13.30 6.96 2.31
CA SER A 213 -13.90 5.68 2.69
C SER A 213 -12.95 4.80 3.52
N ILE A 214 -11.65 4.84 3.22
CA ILE A 214 -10.62 4.16 4.03
C ILE A 214 -10.55 4.78 5.43
N LEU A 215 -10.44 6.11 5.51
CA LEU A 215 -10.32 6.83 6.79
C LEU A 215 -11.51 6.59 7.70
N ASP A 216 -12.73 6.60 7.16
CA ASP A 216 -13.95 6.37 7.95
C ASP A 216 -13.92 5.02 8.66
N GLU A 217 -13.48 3.96 7.96
CA GLU A 217 -13.39 2.62 8.54
C GLU A 217 -12.16 2.44 9.46
N VAL A 218 -11.01 3.06 9.14
CA VAL A 218 -9.83 3.03 10.00
C VAL A 218 -10.09 3.77 11.33
N LEU A 219 -10.71 4.95 11.29
CA LEU A 219 -11.07 5.70 12.50
C LEU A 219 -12.10 4.94 13.35
N LYS A 220 -13.04 4.26 12.71
CA LYS A 220 -13.99 3.37 13.38
C LYS A 220 -13.29 2.18 14.03
N LEU A 221 -12.29 1.59 13.37
CA LEU A 221 -11.46 0.52 13.94
C LEU A 221 -10.68 1.04 15.17
N GLU A 222 -10.03 2.21 15.10
CA GLU A 222 -9.33 2.81 16.24
C GLU A 222 -10.28 3.10 17.43
N LYS A 223 -11.53 3.49 17.15
CA LYS A 223 -12.52 3.82 18.19
C LYS A 223 -13.21 2.60 18.80
N LYS A 224 -13.62 1.63 17.97
CA LYS A 224 -14.39 0.45 18.41
C LYS A 224 -13.50 -0.71 18.81
N GLY A 225 -12.25 -0.73 18.36
CA GLY A 225 -11.32 -1.84 18.57
C GLY A 225 -11.58 -3.00 17.60
N PHE A 226 -10.95 -4.12 17.93
CA PHE A 226 -11.01 -5.39 17.21
C PHE A 226 -11.28 -6.50 18.22
N GLU A 227 -11.77 -7.63 17.73
CA GLU A 227 -11.87 -8.86 18.51
C GLU A 227 -10.51 -9.56 18.53
N GLU A 228 -10.17 -10.19 19.65
CA GLU A 228 -8.87 -10.82 19.85
C GLU A 228 -9.01 -12.32 20.14
N ARG A 229 -8.20 -13.10 19.41
CA ARG A 229 -8.02 -14.55 19.59
C ARG A 229 -6.57 -14.82 20.03
N GLU A 230 -6.22 -16.07 20.28
CA GLU A 230 -4.86 -16.41 20.73
C GLU A 230 -3.81 -16.04 19.66
N GLY A 231 -4.05 -16.45 18.42
CA GLY A 231 -3.14 -16.33 17.29
C GLY A 231 -3.38 -15.12 16.39
N PHE A 232 -4.55 -14.49 16.42
CA PHE A 232 -4.87 -13.35 15.54
C PHE A 232 -5.89 -12.37 16.13
N ARG A 233 -6.06 -11.23 15.47
CA ARG A 233 -7.10 -10.23 15.73
C ARG A 233 -8.06 -10.16 14.55
N TYR A 234 -9.31 -9.78 14.75
CA TYR A 234 -10.24 -9.59 13.64
C TYR A 234 -11.27 -8.48 13.84
N PHE A 235 -11.82 -8.00 12.73
CA PHE A 235 -12.93 -7.05 12.72
C PHE A 235 -13.86 -7.31 11.54
N TYR A 236 -15.09 -6.81 11.62
CA TYR A 236 -16.05 -6.86 10.52
C TYR A 236 -15.96 -5.61 9.65
N SER A 237 -15.76 -5.79 8.36
CA SER A 237 -15.85 -4.76 7.34
C SER A 237 -17.17 -4.89 6.58
N ARG A 238 -17.61 -3.80 5.96
CA ARG A 238 -18.78 -3.77 5.06
C ARG A 238 -18.43 -4.16 3.63
N ASP A 239 -17.15 -4.02 3.26
CA ASP A 239 -16.68 -4.17 1.88
C ASP A 239 -15.37 -4.97 1.85
N SER A 240 -15.30 -5.95 0.94
CA SER A 240 -14.16 -6.86 0.80
C SER A 240 -12.92 -6.18 0.23
N SER A 241 -13.09 -5.21 -0.66
CA SER A 241 -11.96 -4.44 -1.22
C SER A 241 -11.33 -3.52 -0.18
N LEU A 242 -12.15 -2.92 0.69
CA LEU A 242 -11.69 -2.07 1.80
C LEU A 242 -11.06 -2.89 2.93
N GLY A 243 -11.62 -4.07 3.24
CA GLY A 243 -11.18 -4.90 4.36
C GLY A 243 -9.68 -5.21 4.34
N GLY A 244 -9.14 -5.62 3.18
CA GLY A 244 -7.72 -5.90 3.03
C GLY A 244 -6.82 -4.66 3.15
N VAL A 245 -7.29 -3.49 2.72
CA VAL A 245 -6.56 -2.21 2.82
C VAL A 245 -6.51 -1.76 4.28
N ILE A 246 -7.66 -1.78 4.97
CA ILE A 246 -7.75 -1.44 6.40
C ILE A 246 -6.86 -2.38 7.22
N CYS A 247 -6.86 -3.69 6.92
CA CYS A 247 -5.96 -4.65 7.55
C CYS A 247 -4.49 -4.24 7.41
N GLY A 248 -4.08 -3.85 6.19
CA GLY A 248 -2.69 -3.47 5.91
C GLY A 248 -2.29 -2.20 6.67
N ILE A 249 -3.16 -1.18 6.65
CA ILE A 249 -2.95 0.06 7.39
C ILE A 249 -2.82 -0.21 8.89
N ALA A 250 -3.75 -0.99 9.45
CA ALA A 250 -3.77 -1.25 10.87
C ALA A 250 -2.53 -2.04 11.32
N VAL A 251 -2.15 -3.10 10.61
CA VAL A 251 -0.97 -3.91 10.94
C VAL A 251 0.34 -3.12 10.82
N ASN A 252 0.43 -2.20 9.86
CA ASN A 252 1.66 -1.45 9.63
C ASN A 252 1.79 -0.20 10.51
N PHE A 253 0.69 0.45 10.90
CA PHE A 253 0.72 1.80 11.46
C PHE A 253 -0.05 2.00 12.77
N ILE A 254 -0.89 1.04 13.18
CA ILE A 254 -1.82 1.22 14.31
C ILE A 254 -1.58 0.18 15.41
N LEU A 255 -1.44 -1.08 15.03
CA LEU A 255 -1.34 -2.22 15.91
C LEU A 255 0.11 -2.56 16.26
N ASP A 256 0.30 -3.26 17.36
CA ASP A 256 1.56 -3.91 17.65
C ASP A 256 1.85 -5.05 16.65
N ARG A 257 3.11 -5.44 16.59
CA ARG A 257 3.62 -6.45 15.65
C ARG A 257 3.26 -7.90 16.00
N GLU A 258 2.60 -8.17 17.12
CA GLU A 258 2.56 -9.52 17.73
C GLU A 258 1.53 -10.46 17.12
N LYS A 259 0.50 -9.92 16.46
CA LYS A 259 -0.57 -10.72 15.85
C LYS A 259 -0.98 -10.18 14.48
N PRO A 260 -1.29 -11.05 13.51
CA PRO A 260 -1.92 -10.63 12.26
C PRO A 260 -3.36 -10.16 12.50
N LEU A 261 -3.91 -9.46 11.51
CA LEU A 261 -5.27 -8.94 11.52
C LEU A 261 -6.10 -9.51 10.35
N LEU A 262 -7.30 -9.97 10.66
CA LEU A 262 -8.30 -10.47 9.71
C LEU A 262 -9.46 -9.48 9.58
N SER A 263 -9.87 -9.19 8.36
CA SER A 263 -11.11 -8.51 8.04
C SER A 263 -12.11 -9.55 7.54
N LEU A 264 -13.29 -9.59 8.16
CA LEU A 264 -14.41 -10.43 7.76
C LEU A 264 -15.49 -9.58 7.13
N VAL A 265 -16.01 -10.01 5.97
CA VAL A 265 -17.13 -9.39 5.28
C VAL A 265 -18.18 -10.45 5.05
N ARG A 266 -19.30 -10.32 5.78
CA ARG A 266 -20.47 -11.18 5.60
C ARG A 266 -21.26 -10.69 4.40
N LYS A 267 -21.48 -11.57 3.43
CA LYS A 267 -22.45 -11.45 2.34
C LYS A 267 -23.61 -12.41 2.61
N ASP A 268 -24.53 -12.52 1.66
CA ASP A 268 -25.79 -13.27 1.82
C ASP A 268 -25.55 -14.72 2.28
N ASP A 269 -24.70 -15.48 1.58
CA ASP A 269 -24.41 -16.89 1.91
C ASP A 269 -22.93 -17.17 2.23
N GLU A 270 -22.07 -16.16 2.13
CA GLU A 270 -20.62 -16.31 2.23
C GLU A 270 -19.98 -15.30 3.20
N VAL A 271 -18.83 -15.67 3.74
CA VAL A 271 -17.90 -14.75 4.41
C VAL A 271 -16.62 -14.65 3.59
N HIS A 272 -16.29 -13.42 3.19
CA HIS A 272 -14.99 -13.11 2.60
C HIS A 272 -14.04 -12.66 3.70
N VAL A 273 -12.85 -13.25 3.71
CA VAL A 273 -11.79 -12.99 4.68
C VAL A 273 -10.59 -12.41 3.93
N SER A 274 -10.06 -11.31 4.45
CA SER A 274 -8.76 -10.77 4.05
C SER A 274 -7.86 -10.70 5.27
N CYS A 275 -6.63 -11.19 5.17
CA CYS A 275 -5.69 -11.15 6.29
C CYS A 275 -4.37 -10.47 5.91
N ARG A 276 -3.77 -9.82 6.90
CA ARG A 276 -2.46 -9.17 6.79
C ARG A 276 -1.63 -9.49 8.04
N GLY A 277 -0.37 -9.81 7.83
CA GLY A 277 0.68 -9.88 8.84
C GLY A 277 1.77 -8.85 8.55
N ASN A 278 2.89 -8.98 9.24
CA ASN A 278 4.10 -8.18 9.04
C ASN A 278 5.32 -9.10 8.87
N GLN A 279 6.46 -8.55 8.44
CA GLN A 279 7.68 -9.32 8.22
C GLN A 279 8.22 -9.99 9.48
N TYR A 280 8.05 -9.34 10.65
CA TYR A 280 8.41 -9.94 11.93
C TYR A 280 7.65 -11.25 12.18
N LEU A 281 6.33 -11.29 11.93
CA LEU A 281 5.53 -12.51 12.08
C LEU A 281 5.94 -13.59 11.08
N VAL A 282 6.19 -13.23 9.82
CA VAL A 282 6.66 -14.17 8.79
C VAL A 282 8.01 -14.77 9.18
N SER A 283 8.94 -13.96 9.70
CA SER A 283 10.22 -14.45 10.22
C SER A 283 10.07 -15.42 11.39
N ARG A 284 8.93 -15.35 12.11
CA ARG A 284 8.53 -16.27 13.17
C ARG A 284 7.69 -17.45 12.70
N GLY A 285 7.58 -17.67 11.39
CA GLY A 285 6.90 -18.82 10.79
C GLY A 285 5.41 -18.63 10.53
N LEU A 286 4.91 -17.39 10.57
CA LEU A 286 3.55 -17.10 10.11
C LEU A 286 3.43 -17.47 8.63
N ASP A 287 2.43 -18.29 8.31
CA ASP A 287 2.02 -18.57 6.95
C ASP A 287 0.49 -18.46 6.84
N LEU A 288 0.04 -17.23 6.54
CA LEU A 288 -1.38 -16.94 6.36
C LEU A 288 -1.95 -17.64 5.12
N GLY A 289 -1.20 -17.69 4.02
CA GLY A 289 -1.61 -18.37 2.80
C GLY A 289 -1.93 -19.85 3.03
N GLY A 290 -1.01 -20.56 3.70
CA GLY A 290 -1.21 -21.95 4.09
C GLY A 290 -2.38 -22.12 5.06
N ALA A 291 -2.49 -21.26 6.09
CA ALA A 291 -3.58 -21.33 7.06
C ALA A 291 -4.96 -21.13 6.39
N MET A 292 -5.11 -20.10 5.55
CA MET A 292 -6.35 -19.82 4.84
C MET A 292 -6.73 -20.99 3.92
N LYS A 293 -5.76 -21.55 3.18
CA LYS A 293 -6.00 -22.69 2.29
C LYS A 293 -6.48 -23.92 3.04
N ILE A 294 -5.73 -24.36 4.06
CA ILE A 294 -6.04 -25.57 4.83
C ILE A 294 -7.43 -25.48 5.48
N VAL A 295 -7.77 -24.35 6.09
CA VAL A 295 -9.05 -24.20 6.79
C VAL A 295 -10.20 -24.05 5.81
N ALA A 296 -10.05 -23.23 4.75
CA ALA A 296 -11.10 -23.05 3.77
C ALA A 296 -11.43 -24.36 3.04
N ASP A 297 -10.41 -25.11 2.59
CA ASP A 297 -10.60 -26.41 1.92
C ASP A 297 -11.35 -27.40 2.83
N ARG A 298 -11.04 -27.43 4.14
CA ARG A 298 -11.73 -28.28 5.13
C ARG A 298 -13.21 -27.91 5.32
N LEU A 299 -13.57 -26.65 5.08
CA LEU A 299 -14.92 -26.13 5.24
C LEU A 299 -15.68 -26.01 3.91
N GLY A 300 -15.13 -26.55 2.82
CA GLY A 300 -15.73 -26.49 1.48
C GLY A 300 -15.67 -25.11 0.82
N GLY A 301 -14.78 -24.24 1.31
CA GLY A 301 -14.50 -22.92 0.74
C GLY A 301 -13.21 -22.89 -0.08
N PHE A 302 -12.76 -21.68 -0.40
CA PHE A 302 -11.51 -21.44 -1.14
C PHE A 302 -10.61 -20.50 -0.36
N GLY A 303 -9.33 -20.82 -0.23
CA GLY A 303 -8.37 -19.98 0.48
C GLY A 303 -6.95 -20.09 -0.07
N GLY A 304 -6.17 -19.03 0.12
CA GLY A 304 -4.78 -19.00 -0.30
C GLY A 304 -4.19 -17.59 -0.34
N GLY A 305 -2.95 -17.51 -0.81
CA GLY A 305 -2.18 -16.27 -0.90
C GLY A 305 -0.74 -16.47 -0.45
N HIS A 306 -0.12 -15.38 -0.01
CA HIS A 306 1.24 -15.38 0.50
C HIS A 306 1.27 -15.46 2.03
N SER A 307 2.43 -15.78 2.59
CA SER A 307 2.60 -15.91 4.05
C SER A 307 2.25 -14.63 4.83
N ILE A 308 2.46 -13.45 4.23
CA ILE A 308 2.15 -12.14 4.83
C ILE A 308 0.74 -11.63 4.51
N ALA A 309 0.13 -12.07 3.40
CA ALA A 309 -1.13 -11.53 2.92
C ALA A 309 -1.89 -12.61 2.14
N ALA A 310 -3.09 -12.94 2.61
CA ALA A 310 -3.91 -13.99 2.05
C ALA A 310 -5.41 -13.67 2.19
N GLY A 311 -6.25 -14.53 1.64
CA GLY A 311 -7.70 -14.44 1.79
C GLY A 311 -8.37 -15.80 1.74
N ALA A 312 -9.64 -15.82 2.14
CA ALA A 312 -10.50 -16.98 2.06
C ALA A 312 -11.95 -16.57 1.79
N THR A 313 -12.72 -17.49 1.20
CA THR A 313 -14.18 -17.43 1.09
C THR A 313 -14.74 -18.73 1.66
N ILE A 314 -15.71 -18.61 2.55
CA ILE A 314 -16.37 -19.75 3.22
C ILE A 314 -17.88 -19.51 3.31
N GLY A 315 -18.66 -20.56 3.56
CA GLY A 315 -20.10 -20.43 3.85
C GLY A 315 -20.37 -19.66 5.16
N LEU A 316 -21.46 -18.89 5.19
CA LEU A 316 -21.85 -18.06 6.34
C LEU A 316 -22.03 -18.87 7.64
N ASP A 317 -22.57 -20.09 7.54
CA ASP A 317 -22.77 -21.00 8.66
C ASP A 317 -21.44 -21.56 9.24
N LYS A 318 -20.32 -21.39 8.53
CA LYS A 318 -19.00 -21.91 8.92
C LYS A 318 -18.12 -20.89 9.63
N GLU A 319 -18.53 -19.63 9.75
CA GLU A 319 -17.67 -18.54 10.25
C GLU A 319 -17.03 -18.85 11.61
N LYS A 320 -17.82 -19.32 12.58
CA LYS A 320 -17.30 -19.66 13.91
C LYS A 320 -16.25 -20.77 13.85
N MET A 321 -16.55 -21.84 13.13
CA MET A 321 -15.62 -22.98 12.95
C MET A 321 -14.34 -22.54 12.24
N PHE A 322 -14.45 -21.64 11.26
CA PHE A 322 -13.30 -21.08 10.56
C PHE A 322 -12.40 -20.30 11.52
N LEU A 323 -12.97 -19.38 12.31
CA LEU A 323 -12.21 -18.59 13.27
C LEU A 323 -11.47 -19.48 14.28
N ASP A 324 -12.12 -20.51 14.81
CA ASP A 324 -11.53 -21.43 15.78
C ASP A 324 -10.37 -22.25 15.15
N LEU A 325 -10.54 -22.75 13.92
CA LEU A 325 -9.51 -23.53 13.22
C LEU A 325 -8.32 -22.67 12.78
N VAL A 326 -8.56 -21.44 12.30
CA VAL A 326 -7.49 -20.50 11.98
C VAL A 326 -6.70 -20.17 13.25
N ASP A 327 -7.37 -19.98 14.38
CA ASP A 327 -6.71 -19.64 15.63
C ASP A 327 -5.74 -20.74 16.07
N GLU A 328 -6.18 -21.99 15.97
CA GLU A 328 -5.35 -23.17 16.26
C GLU A 328 -4.11 -23.23 15.37
N ILE A 329 -4.27 -23.05 14.05
CA ILE A 329 -3.16 -23.15 13.09
C ILE A 329 -2.17 -22.00 13.29
N VAL A 330 -2.65 -20.76 13.36
CA VAL A 330 -1.78 -19.58 13.48
C VAL A 330 -1.06 -19.58 14.83
N SER A 331 -1.75 -19.94 15.92
CA SER A 331 -1.12 -20.09 17.24
C SER A 331 -0.02 -21.15 17.23
N LYS A 332 -0.23 -22.29 16.55
CA LYS A 332 0.81 -23.33 16.40
C LYS A 332 2.00 -22.85 15.55
N GLN A 333 1.75 -22.13 14.46
CA GLN A 333 2.80 -21.54 13.63
C GLN A 333 3.72 -20.63 14.46
N LEU A 334 3.14 -19.72 15.24
CA LEU A 334 3.89 -18.73 16.04
C LEU A 334 4.57 -19.31 17.29
N LYS A 335 4.06 -20.42 17.84
CA LYS A 335 4.65 -21.14 18.99
C LYS A 335 5.84 -22.02 18.60
N LYS A 336 5.80 -22.71 17.45
CA LYS A 336 6.85 -23.67 17.03
C LYS A 336 8.24 -23.04 16.94
N ASN A 337 8.34 -21.74 16.64
CA ASN A 337 9.62 -21.05 16.49
C ASN A 337 10.15 -20.36 17.76
N ILE A 338 9.47 -20.48 18.91
CA ILE A 338 10.01 -20.00 20.20
C ILE A 338 11.02 -21.00 20.79
N GLY A 339 10.92 -22.29 20.40
CA GLY A 339 11.78 -23.37 20.90
C GLY A 339 13.05 -23.65 20.09
N GLY A 340 13.29 -22.92 18.99
CA GLY A 340 14.51 -23.01 18.18
C GLY A 340 15.44 -21.85 18.49
N LYS A 341 16.10 -21.88 19.65
CA LYS A 341 17.31 -21.09 19.92
C LYS A 341 18.51 -22.00 19.88
#